data_AF-A0A495ZTV2-F1
#
_entry.id   AF-A0A495ZTV2-F1
#
_cell.length_a   1.000
_cell.length_b   1.000
_cell.length_c   1.000
_cell.angle_alpha   90.00
_cell.angle_beta   90.00
_cell.angle_gamma   90.00
#
_symmetry.space_group_name_H-M   'P 1'
#
loop_
_entity.id
_entity.type
_entity.pdbx_description
1 polymer ?
#
loop_
_entity_poly.entity_id
_entity_poly.type
_entity_poly.pdbx_seq_one_letter_code
_entity_poly.pdbx_strand_id
1 'polypeptide(L)'
;MRYKTHKITLDPTFKERRWFAQQCGYARFAYNHALSDFKAGLDADNFQSWQTLNDNFNKIKKCYDWTSSQDQRAALYAIKNLGQAITNWVSKRAKFPKFKHR
;
A
#
# COMPACT_ATOMS: atom_id res chain seq x y z
N MET A 1 -5.62 40.16 -8.56
CA MET A 1 -6.83 39.32 -8.47
C MET A 1 -6.61 38.29 -7.34
N ARG A 2 -7.41 38.31 -6.27
CA ARG A 2 -7.21 37.42 -5.10
C ARG A 2 -8.09 36.18 -5.27
N TYR A 3 -7.50 35.04 -5.59
CA TYR A 3 -8.24 33.77 -5.68
C TYR A 3 -8.81 33.42 -4.30
N LYS A 4 -10.13 33.17 -4.22
CA LYS A 4 -10.75 32.62 -3.01
C LYS A 4 -10.46 31.12 -3.00
N THR A 5 -9.78 30.63 -1.96
CA THR A 5 -9.57 29.20 -1.73
C THR A 5 -10.49 28.73 -0.62
N HIS A 6 -11.20 27.63 -0.87
CA HIS A 6 -11.98 26.93 0.15
C HIS A 6 -11.13 25.81 0.77
N LYS A 7 -11.08 25.75 2.10
CA LYS A 7 -10.48 24.64 2.84
C LYS A 7 -11.62 23.76 3.35
N ILE A 8 -11.73 22.56 2.81
CA ILE A 8 -12.74 21.57 3.21
C ILE A 8 -12.02 20.49 4.02
N THR A 9 -12.63 20.05 5.12
CA THR A 9 -12.16 18.93 5.92
C THR A 9 -13.30 17.95 6.16
N LEU A 10 -12.97 16.69 6.40
CA LEU A 10 -13.94 15.70 6.83
C LEU A 10 -14.21 15.93 8.33
N ASP A 11 -15.47 15.80 8.75
CA ASP A 11 -15.86 15.71 10.16
C ASP A 11 -16.37 14.29 10.47
N PRO A 12 -15.47 13.29 10.55
CA PRO A 12 -15.87 11.91 10.69
C PRO A 12 -16.34 11.59 12.11
N THR A 13 -17.40 10.80 12.20
CA THR A 13 -17.86 10.13 13.43
C THR A 13 -16.78 9.22 14.01
N PHE A 14 -16.95 8.79 15.27
CA PHE A 14 -16.04 7.84 15.91
C PHE A 14 -15.89 6.53 15.11
N LYS A 15 -16.99 6.03 14.54
CA LYS A 15 -17.00 4.82 13.72
C LYS A 15 -16.16 4.99 12.46
N GLU A 16 -16.29 6.13 11.77
CA GLU A 16 -15.52 6.43 10.55
C GLU A 16 -14.04 6.61 10.86
N ARG A 17 -13.68 7.32 11.95
CA ARG A 17 -12.28 7.45 12.39
C ARG A 17 -11.65 6.09 12.65
N ARG A 18 -12.36 5.19 13.33
CA ARG A 18 -11.91 3.81 13.57
C ARG A 18 -11.72 3.07 12.25
N TRP A 19 -12.68 3.19 11.34
CA TRP A 19 -12.61 2.54 10.02
C TRP A 19 -11.42 3.05 9.20
N PHE A 20 -11.18 4.36 9.14
CA PHE A 20 -10.01 4.93 8.46
C PHE A 20 -8.70 4.41 9.04
N ALA A 21 -8.58 4.36 10.37
CA ALA A 21 -7.38 3.83 11.02
C ALA A 21 -7.14 2.34 10.67
N GLN A 22 -8.21 1.54 10.60
CA GLN A 22 -8.13 0.14 10.15
C GLN A 22 -7.66 0.05 8.69
N GLN A 23 -8.23 0.85 7.78
CA GLN A 23 -7.81 0.86 6.37
C GLN A 23 -6.36 1.31 6.18
N CYS A 24 -5.90 2.33 6.92
CA CYS A 24 -4.50 2.74 6.92
C CYS A 24 -3.57 1.63 7.43
N GLY A 25 -3.99 0.90 8.47
CA GLY A 25 -3.27 -0.27 8.96
C GLY A 25 -3.19 -1.38 7.92
N TYR A 26 -4.29 -1.67 7.24
CA TYR A 26 -4.35 -2.68 6.20
C TYR A 26 -3.51 -2.32 4.96
N ALA A 27 -3.55 -1.06 4.53
CA ALA A 27 -2.69 -0.56 3.45
C ALA A 27 -1.20 -0.69 3.80
N ARG A 28 -0.83 -0.37 5.04
CA ARG A 28 0.55 -0.55 5.55
C ARG A 28 0.96 -2.01 5.52
N PHE A 29 0.09 -2.89 6.00
CA PHE A 29 0.31 -4.34 6.01
C PHE A 29 0.53 -4.88 4.58
N ALA A 30 -0.34 -4.52 3.63
CA ALA A 30 -0.21 -4.92 2.24
C ALA A 30 1.07 -4.41 1.58
N TYR A 31 1.42 -3.13 1.79
CA TYR A 31 2.66 -2.55 1.28
C TYR A 31 3.89 -3.29 1.79
N ASN A 32 3.96 -3.53 3.10
CA ASN A 32 5.12 -4.17 3.72
C ASN A 32 5.23 -5.63 3.29
N HIS A 33 4.12 -6.35 3.19
CA HIS A 33 4.12 -7.71 2.68
C HIS A 33 4.62 -7.77 1.22
N ALA A 34 4.10 -6.90 0.36
CA ALA A 34 4.53 -6.84 -1.04
C ALA A 34 5.99 -6.42 -1.20
N LEU A 35 6.51 -5.52 -0.34
CA LEU A 35 7.92 -5.15 -0.35
C LEU A 35 8.81 -6.32 0.11
N SER A 36 8.35 -7.13 1.05
CA SER A 36 9.07 -8.33 1.49
C SER A 36 9.14 -9.38 0.38
N ASP A 37 8.01 -9.63 -0.30
CA ASP A 37 7.94 -10.53 -1.46
C ASP A 37 8.88 -10.06 -2.58
N PHE A 38 8.81 -8.77 -2.95
CA PHE A 38 9.70 -8.19 -3.95
C PHE A 38 11.19 -8.34 -3.63
N LYS A 39 11.58 -8.16 -2.36
CA LYS A 39 12.97 -8.38 -1.93
C LYS A 39 13.40 -9.83 -2.11
N ALA A 40 12.58 -10.78 -1.68
CA ALA A 40 12.86 -12.20 -1.87
C ALA A 40 12.94 -12.58 -3.35
N GLY A 41 12.10 -11.98 -4.20
CA GLY A 41 12.19 -12.12 -5.65
C GLY A 41 13.52 -11.60 -6.20
N LEU A 42 13.95 -10.40 -5.80
CA LEU A 42 15.24 -9.84 -6.22
C LEU A 42 16.43 -10.70 -5.81
N ASP A 43 16.43 -11.25 -4.60
CA ASP A 43 17.50 -12.13 -4.12
C ASP A 43 17.58 -13.42 -4.95
N ALA A 44 16.48 -13.81 -5.60
CA ALA A 44 16.38 -14.95 -6.52
C ALA A 44 16.45 -14.56 -8.00
N ASP A 45 16.94 -13.35 -8.32
CA ASP A 45 17.03 -12.80 -9.69
C ASP A 45 15.69 -12.75 -10.45
N ASN A 46 14.59 -12.62 -9.71
CA ASN A 46 13.23 -12.54 -10.23
C ASN A 46 12.61 -11.16 -9.98
N PHE A 47 12.58 -10.33 -11.01
CA PHE A 47 11.97 -9.00 -10.93
C PHE A 47 10.44 -9.07 -11.08
N GLN A 48 9.72 -8.95 -9.97
CA GLN A 48 8.26 -9.05 -9.95
C GLN A 48 7.57 -7.69 -10.24
N SER A 49 6.52 -7.74 -11.06
CA SER A 49 5.63 -6.59 -11.31
C SER A 49 4.69 -6.32 -10.12
N TRP A 50 4.10 -5.13 -10.03
CA TRP A 50 3.12 -4.84 -8.97
C TRP A 50 1.88 -5.74 -9.06
N GLN A 51 1.50 -6.17 -10.27
CA GLN A 51 0.41 -7.12 -10.49
C GLN A 51 0.74 -8.47 -9.86
N THR A 52 1.95 -8.99 -10.11
CA THR A 52 2.43 -10.25 -9.53
C THR A 52 2.45 -10.18 -7.99
N LEU A 53 2.99 -9.09 -7.43
CA LEU A 53 3.01 -8.87 -5.98
C LEU A 53 1.60 -8.79 -5.38
N ASN A 54 0.66 -8.15 -6.09
CA ASN A 54 -0.74 -8.07 -5.68
C ASN A 54 -1.43 -9.45 -5.71
N ASP A 55 -1.15 -10.27 -6.71
CA ASP A 55 -1.70 -11.63 -6.81
C ASP A 55 -1.16 -12.54 -5.71
N ASN A 56 0.14 -12.44 -5.40
CA ASN A 56 0.76 -13.12 -4.28
C ASN A 56 0.12 -12.68 -2.94
N PHE A 57 -0.02 -11.37 -2.72
CA PHE A 57 -0.69 -10.85 -1.54
C PHE A 57 -2.15 -11.32 -1.44
N ASN A 58 -2.88 -11.39 -2.55
CA ASN A 58 -4.27 -11.86 -2.57
C ASN A 58 -4.43 -13.34 -2.17
N LYS A 59 -3.40 -14.16 -2.39
CA LYS A 59 -3.35 -15.54 -1.89
C LYS A 59 -3.11 -15.55 -0.38
N ILE A 60 -2.09 -14.83 0.08
CA ILE A 60 -1.64 -14.86 1.47
C ILE A 60 -2.61 -14.15 2.43
N LYS A 61 -3.27 -13.08 2.00
CA LYS A 61 -4.21 -12.35 2.87
C LYS A 61 -5.33 -13.25 3.40
N LYS A 62 -5.71 -14.30 2.66
CA LYS A 62 -6.73 -15.26 3.07
C LYS A 62 -6.36 -16.07 4.32
N CYS A 63 -5.08 -16.14 4.68
CA CYS A 63 -4.62 -16.76 5.92
C CYS A 63 -4.91 -15.90 7.17
N TYR A 64 -5.38 -14.67 6.99
CA TYR A 64 -5.66 -13.73 8.08
C TYR A 64 -7.15 -13.44 8.13
N ASP A 65 -7.82 -13.97 9.16
CA ASP A 65 -9.29 -13.91 9.33
C ASP A 65 -9.86 -12.48 9.26
N TRP A 66 -9.07 -11.50 9.73
CA TRP A 66 -9.48 -10.11 9.79
C TRP A 66 -9.45 -9.38 8.44
N THR A 67 -8.76 -9.89 7.42
CA THR A 67 -8.55 -9.15 6.16
C THR A 67 -9.81 -9.08 5.29
N SER A 68 -10.74 -10.02 5.46
CA SER A 68 -12.04 -10.04 4.77
C SER A 68 -12.90 -8.82 5.08
N SER A 69 -12.72 -8.22 6.27
CA SER A 69 -13.45 -7.02 6.72
C SER A 69 -12.88 -5.70 6.20
N GLN A 70 -11.75 -5.74 5.48
CA GLN A 70 -11.05 -4.55 5.02
C GLN A 70 -11.31 -4.27 3.54
N ASP A 71 -11.21 -3.00 3.16
CA ASP A 71 -11.43 -2.60 1.77
C ASP A 71 -10.27 -3.08 0.89
N GLN A 72 -10.58 -3.90 -0.12
CA GLN A 72 -9.60 -4.41 -1.08
C GLN A 72 -8.81 -3.28 -1.76
N ARG A 73 -9.42 -2.12 -2.00
CA ARG A 73 -8.78 -0.97 -2.64
C ARG A 73 -7.67 -0.39 -1.78
N ALA A 74 -7.79 -0.42 -0.46
CA ALA A 74 -6.71 0.03 0.44
C ALA A 74 -5.42 -0.78 0.20
N ALA A 75 -5.52 -2.10 0.08
CA ALA A 75 -4.39 -2.96 -0.27
C ALA A 75 -3.90 -2.74 -1.71
N LEU A 76 -4.81 -2.75 -2.69
CA LEU A 76 -4.47 -2.62 -4.12
C LEU A 76 -3.67 -1.34 -4.39
N TYR A 77 -4.14 -0.19 -3.90
CA TYR A 77 -3.45 1.08 -4.13
C TYR A 77 -2.14 1.19 -3.35
N ALA A 78 -2.05 0.57 -2.17
CA ALA A 78 -0.77 0.47 -1.45
C ALA A 78 0.28 -0.28 -2.27
N ILE A 79 -0.10 -1.39 -2.90
CA ILE A 79 0.81 -2.19 -3.75
C ILE A 79 1.11 -1.45 -5.07
N LYS A 80 0.15 -0.75 -5.68
CA LYS A 80 0.42 0.13 -6.84
C LYS A 80 1.44 1.22 -6.51
N ASN A 81 1.32 1.84 -5.34
CA ASN A 81 2.27 2.85 -4.86
C ASN A 81 3.66 2.25 -4.64
N LEU A 82 3.76 0.99 -4.19
CA LEU A 82 5.03 0.27 -4.17
C LEU A 82 5.58 0.08 -5.58
N GLY A 83 4.75 -0.35 -6.54
CA GLY A 83 5.13 -0.45 -7.96
C GLY A 83 5.72 0.85 -8.51
N GLN A 84 5.08 1.99 -8.23
CA GLN A 84 5.62 3.30 -8.62
C GLN A 84 6.95 3.62 -7.93
N ALA A 85 7.10 3.27 -6.65
CA ALA A 85 8.35 3.46 -5.92
C ALA A 85 9.50 2.62 -6.50
N ILE A 86 9.21 1.38 -6.90
CA ILE A 86 10.15 0.49 -7.60
C ILE A 86 10.54 1.11 -8.95
N THR A 87 9.57 1.55 -9.75
CA THR A 87 9.85 2.24 -11.04
C THR A 87 10.75 3.46 -10.85
N ASN A 88 10.51 4.26 -9.80
CA ASN A 88 11.33 5.42 -9.50
C ASN A 88 12.75 5.03 -9.08
N TRP A 89 12.91 3.94 -8.31
CA TRP A 89 14.21 3.39 -7.93
C TRP A 89 15.00 2.87 -9.14
N VAL A 90 14.37 2.07 -10.00
CA VAL A 90 14.98 1.56 -11.25
C VAL A 90 15.40 2.72 -12.17
N SER A 91 14.57 3.77 -12.24
CA SER A 91 14.87 5.00 -13.00
C SER A 91 15.94 5.89 -12.33
N LYS A 92 16.54 5.47 -11.21
CA LYS A 92 17.50 6.25 -10.41
C LYS A 92 16.99 7.61 -9.92
N ARG A 93 15.66 7.80 -9.86
CA ARG A 93 14.99 9.02 -9.35
C ARG A 93 14.77 8.98 -7.84
N ALA A 94 14.81 7.80 -7.24
CA ALA A 94 14.61 7.60 -5.81
C ALA A 94 15.49 6.46 -5.28
N LYS A 95 15.65 6.41 -3.95
CA LYS A 95 16.28 5.29 -3.26
C LYS A 95 15.33 4.08 -3.24
N PHE A 96 15.88 2.91 -2.97
CA PHE A 96 15.12 1.67 -2.79
C PHE A 96 13.98 1.86 -1.75
N PRO A 97 12.76 1.35 -2.00
CA PRO A 97 11.63 1.47 -1.10
C PRO A 97 11.90 0.87 0.29
N LYS A 98 11.38 1.52 1.33
CA LYS A 98 11.52 1.09 2.73
C LYS A 98 10.19 0.65 3.30
N PHE A 99 10.25 -0.26 4.29
CA PHE A 99 9.08 -0.63 5.06
C PHE A 99 8.44 0.60 5.72
N LYS A 100 7.11 0.58 5.79
CA LYS A 100 6.31 1.62 6.40
C LYS A 100 6.14 1.34 7.89
N HIS A 101 6.36 2.38 8.69
CA HIS A 101 6.13 2.37 10.13
C HIS A 101 4.83 3.14 10.46
N ARG A 102 4.38 3.04 11.72
CA ARG A 102 3.22 3.79 12.19
C ARG A 102 3.57 5.22 12.52
#